data_AF-A0A9Q1HMF6-F1
#
_entry.id   AF-A0A9Q1HMF6-F1
#
_cell.length_a   1.000
_cell.length_b   1.000
_cell.length_c   1.000
_cell.angle_alpha   90.00
_cell.angle_beta   90.00
_cell.angle_gamma   90.00
#
_symmetry.space_group_name_H-M   'P 1'
#
loop_
_entity.id
_entity.type
_entity.pdbx_description
1 polymer ?
#
loop_
_entity_poly.entity_id
_entity_poly.type
_entity_poly.pdbx_seq_one_letter_code
_entity_poly.pdbx_strand_id
1 'polypeptide(L)'
;MDDREPEIVFKKETVSKLLSLFFKDDKTRVSGDAALLMTEMLKVFVQEAARRAAKQANTEDNDTVDIDHFEKILPQLVSYHGDNIVILVTPRSTHTH
;
A
#
# COMPACT_ATOMS: atom_id res chain seq x y z
N MET A 1 -26.78 -15.55 7.41
CA MET A 1 -25.59 -15.93 6.62
C MET A 1 -24.58 -14.82 6.87
N ASP A 2 -23.32 -15.18 7.12
CA ASP A 2 -22.28 -14.21 7.44
C ASP A 2 -21.78 -13.60 6.12
N ASP A 3 -22.45 -12.54 5.66
CA ASP A 3 -22.17 -11.84 4.38
C ASP A 3 -20.94 -10.93 4.46
N ARG A 4 -19.92 -11.33 5.23
CA ARG A 4 -18.65 -10.60 5.29
C ARG A 4 -17.84 -10.97 4.06
N GLU A 5 -17.63 -9.99 3.17
CA GLU A 5 -16.69 -10.14 2.07
C GLU A 5 -15.33 -10.62 2.62
N PRO A 6 -14.66 -11.57 1.95
CA PRO A 6 -13.41 -12.10 2.43
C PRO A 6 -12.37 -10.97 2.51
N GLU A 7 -11.82 -10.77 3.70
CA GLU A 7 -10.78 -9.77 3.89
C GLU A 7 -9.54 -10.17 3.09
N ILE A 8 -9.16 -9.34 2.11
CA ILE A 8 -7.95 -9.56 1.33
C ILE A 8 -6.76 -9.08 2.16
N VAL A 9 -5.97 -10.04 2.65
CA VAL A 9 -4.82 -9.79 3.54
C VAL A 9 -3.63 -10.61 3.07
N PHE A 10 -2.41 -10.06 3.20
CA PHE A 10 -1.20 -10.86 2.99
C PHE A 10 -1.05 -11.90 4.10
N LYS A 11 -0.68 -13.13 3.75
CA LYS A 11 -0.38 -14.15 4.77
C LYS A 11 0.84 -13.71 5.57
N LYS A 12 0.73 -13.74 6.90
CA LYS A 12 1.81 -13.38 7.83
C LYS A 12 3.10 -14.14 7.53
N GLU A 13 3.00 -15.42 7.17
CA GLU A 13 4.15 -16.28 6.84
C GLU A 13 4.86 -15.78 5.57
N THR A 14 4.10 -15.30 4.59
CA THR A 14 4.65 -14.72 3.35
C THR A 14 5.39 -13.42 3.67
N VAL A 15 4.79 -12.54 4.46
CA VAL A 15 5.43 -11.27 4.87
C VAL A 15 6.69 -11.54 5.68
N SER A 16 6.64 -12.49 6.62
CA SER A 16 7.80 -12.86 7.44
C SER A 16 8.95 -13.40 6.57
N LYS A 17 8.66 -14.27 5.61
CA LYS A 17 9.66 -14.78 4.65
C LYS A 17 10.21 -13.66 3.77
N LEU A 18 9.34 -12.81 3.22
CA LEU A 18 9.74 -11.66 2.42
C LEU A 18 10.73 -10.77 3.17
N LEU A 19 10.44 -10.42 4.42
CA LEU A 19 11.35 -9.61 5.25
C LEU A 19 12.68 -10.31 5.48
N SER A 20 12.66 -11.62 5.77
CA SER A 20 13.88 -12.39 6.00
C SER A 20 14.83 -12.47 4.80
N LEU A 21 14.31 -12.37 3.57
CA LEU A 21 15.14 -12.37 2.36
C LEU A 21 16.04 -11.13 2.26
N PHE A 22 15.72 -10.05 2.97
CA PHE A 22 16.45 -8.78 2.90
C PHE A 22 17.23 -8.45 4.18
N PHE A 23 17.24 -9.33 5.19
CA PHE A 23 18.07 -9.13 6.37
C PHE A 23 19.55 -9.35 6.04
N LYS A 24 20.40 -8.44 6.52
CA LYS A 24 21.86 -8.53 6.36
C LYS A 24 22.52 -9.45 7.39
N ASP A 25 21.84 -9.72 8.49
CA ASP A 25 22.30 -10.59 9.58
C ASP A 25 21.28 -11.73 9.77
N ASP A 26 21.76 -12.96 9.65
CA ASP A 26 20.98 -14.21 9.77
C ASP A 26 20.36 -14.41 11.16
N LYS A 27 20.82 -13.68 12.18
CA LYS A 27 20.24 -13.70 13.53
C LYS A 27 19.03 -12.78 13.66
N THR A 28 18.76 -11.93 12.67
CA THR A 28 17.63 -11.00 12.70
C THR A 28 16.31 -11.77 12.69
N ARG A 29 15.42 -11.44 13.63
CA ARG A 29 14.09 -12.05 13.75
C ARG A 29 13.01 -10.99 13.84
N VAL A 30 11.86 -11.28 13.26
CA VAL A 30 10.65 -10.45 13.35
C VAL A 30 9.72 -11.06 14.37
N SER A 31 9.21 -10.26 15.32
CA SER A 31 8.21 -10.73 16.28
C SER A 31 6.87 -11.01 15.57
N GLY A 32 6.02 -11.83 16.20
CA GLY A 32 4.71 -12.15 15.65
C GLY A 32 3.85 -10.92 15.37
N ASP A 33 3.88 -9.94 16.28
CA ASP A 33 3.10 -8.70 16.18
C ASP A 33 3.69 -7.76 15.14
N ALA A 34 5.03 -7.66 15.06
CA ALA A 34 5.68 -6.87 14.01
C ALA A 34 5.33 -7.42 12.61
N ALA A 35 5.29 -8.74 12.44
CA ALA A 35 4.90 -9.34 11.17
C ALA A 35 3.42 -9.07 10.80
N LEU A 36 2.52 -8.99 11.79
CA LEU A 36 1.12 -8.59 11.56
C LEU A 36 1.04 -7.11 11.18
N LEU A 37 1.77 -6.23 11.86
CA LEU A 37 1.80 -4.81 11.51
C LEU A 37 2.34 -4.59 10.09
N MET A 38 3.38 -5.33 9.71
CA MET A 38 3.94 -5.28 8.36
C MET A 38 2.98 -5.81 7.30
N THR A 39 2.13 -6.78 7.65
CA THR A 39 1.06 -7.27 6.78
C THR A 39 0.08 -6.16 6.42
N GLU A 40 -0.37 -5.39 7.43
CA GLU A 40 -1.24 -4.24 7.19
C GLU A 40 -0.51 -3.11 6.45
N MET A 41 0.76 -2.86 6.76
CA MET A 41 1.55 -1.84 6.06
C MET A 41 1.67 -2.16 4.56
N LEU A 42 1.98 -3.41 4.19
CA LEU A 42 2.04 -3.82 2.78
C LEU A 42 0.67 -3.69 2.09
N LYS A 43 -0.41 -4.06 2.77
CA LYS A 43 -1.78 -3.93 2.24
C LYS A 43 -2.10 -2.47 1.92
N VAL A 44 -1.84 -1.57 2.85
CA VAL A 44 -2.06 -0.14 2.68
C VAL A 44 -1.17 0.43 1.58
N PHE A 45 0.10 0.02 1.50
CA PHE A 45 1.02 0.44 0.44
C PHE A 45 0.50 0.07 -0.96
N VAL A 46 0.04 -1.17 -1.16
CA VAL A 46 -0.50 -1.63 -2.46
C VAL A 46 -1.82 -0.92 -2.80
N GLN A 47 -2.71 -0.76 -1.83
CA GLN A 47 -3.97 -0.03 -2.03
C GLN A 47 -3.72 1.42 -2.43
N GLU A 48 -2.76 2.08 -1.80
CA GLU A 48 -2.41 3.46 -2.11
C GLU A 48 -1.81 3.58 -3.51
N ALA A 49 -0.92 2.66 -3.88
CA ALA A 49 -0.34 2.59 -5.21
C ALA A 49 -1.43 2.43 -6.29
N ALA A 50 -2.36 1.48 -6.09
CA ALA A 50 -3.48 1.26 -7.01
C ALA A 50 -4.41 2.49 -7.11
N ARG A 51 -4.75 3.10 -5.98
CA ARG A 51 -5.61 4.29 -5.92
C ARG A 51 -4.99 5.48 -6.66
N ARG A 52 -3.68 5.71 -6.50
CA ARG A 52 -2.99 6.80 -7.20
C ARG A 52 -2.88 6.54 -8.69
N ALA A 53 -2.57 5.31 -9.09
CA ALA A 53 -2.50 4.95 -10.50
C ALA A 53 -3.88 5.12 -11.17
N ALA A 54 -4.96 4.70 -10.51
CA ALA A 54 -6.33 4.93 -10.97
C ALA A 54 -6.68 6.42 -11.05
N LYS A 55 -6.30 7.22 -10.04
CA LYS A 55 -6.49 8.67 -10.08
C LYS A 55 -5.72 9.33 -11.23
N GLN A 56 -4.51 8.87 -11.51
CA GLN A 56 -3.68 9.37 -12.60
C GLN A 56 -4.33 9.04 -13.96
N ALA A 57 -4.77 7.80 -14.18
CA ALA A 57 -5.51 7.41 -15.38
C ALA A 57 -6.77 8.24 -15.60
N ASN A 58 -7.57 8.43 -14.54
CA ASN A 58 -8.77 9.27 -14.58
C ASN A 58 -8.46 10.76 -14.84
N THR A 59 -7.28 11.25 -14.48
CA THR A 59 -6.86 12.63 -14.78
C THR A 59 -6.47 12.78 -16.26
N GLU A 60 -6.13 11.68 -16.92
CA GLU A 60 -5.79 11.61 -18.34
C GLU A 60 -6.95 11.07 -19.19
N ASP A 61 -8.17 11.09 -18.66
CA ASP A 61 -9.41 10.59 -19.28
C ASP A 61 -9.30 9.14 -19.81
N ASN A 62 -8.57 8.29 -19.10
CA ASN A 62 -8.42 6.87 -19.41
C ASN A 62 -9.19 6.00 -18.39
N ASP A 63 -10.05 5.12 -18.90
CA ASP A 63 -10.85 4.17 -18.11
C ASP A 63 -10.00 3.02 -17.52
N THR A 64 -8.76 2.84 -17.99
CA THR A 64 -7.88 1.75 -17.56
C THR A 64 -6.51 2.25 -17.13
N VAL A 65 -5.95 1.59 -16.12
CA VAL A 65 -4.61 1.90 -15.62
C VAL A 65 -3.56 1.20 -16.47
N ASP A 66 -2.87 1.97 -17.31
CA ASP A 66 -1.61 1.58 -17.97
C ASP A 66 -0.37 1.82 -17.07
N ILE A 67 0.76 1.21 -17.45
CA ILE A 67 2.06 1.33 -16.79
C ILE A 67 2.56 2.78 -16.73
N ASP A 68 2.30 3.57 -17.76
CA ASP A 68 2.68 4.99 -17.81
C ASP A 68 2.06 5.80 -16.66
N HIS A 69 0.82 5.50 -16.27
CA HIS A 69 0.19 6.14 -15.12
C HIS A 69 0.84 5.74 -13.81
N PHE A 70 1.26 4.48 -13.70
CA PHE A 70 1.97 3.98 -12.52
C PHE A 70 3.34 4.63 -12.38
N GLU A 71 4.11 4.72 -13.47
CA GLU A 71 5.43 5.36 -13.48
C GLU A 71 5.37 6.83 -13.07
N LYS A 72 4.34 7.55 -13.53
CA LYS A 72 4.09 8.94 -13.12
C LYS A 72 3.82 9.09 -11.63
N ILE A 73 3.29 8.07 -10.96
CA ILE A 73 3.02 8.11 -9.51
C ILE A 73 4.13 7.55 -8.64
N LEU A 74 5.12 6.88 -9.23
CA LEU A 74 6.24 6.29 -8.50
C LEU A 74 7.00 7.33 -7.65
N PRO A 75 7.38 8.52 -8.16
CA PRO A 75 8.14 9.48 -7.39
C PRO A 75 7.48 9.81 -6.05
N GLN A 76 6.19 10.12 -6.02
CA GLN A 76 5.45 10.42 -4.78
C GLN A 76 5.07 9.18 -3.97
N LEU A 77 5.06 7.99 -4.58
CA LEU A 77 4.78 6.74 -3.87
C LEU A 77 5.97 6.32 -2.99
N VAL A 78 7.20 6.51 -3.48
CA VAL A 78 8.43 6.07 -2.78
C VAL A 78 9.32 7.20 -2.27
N SER A 79 9.17 8.43 -2.76
CA SER A 79 10.01 9.56 -2.34
C SER A 79 9.33 10.38 -1.25
N TYR A 80 10.11 10.67 -0.21
CA TYR A 80 9.74 11.58 0.86
C TYR A 80 9.97 13.02 0.40
N HIS A 81 8.90 13.77 0.16
CA HIS A 81 9.00 15.23 0.11
C HIS A 81 8.43 15.77 1.43
N GLY A 82 9.30 16.04 2.40
CA GLY A 82 8.99 16.74 3.66
C GLY A 82 7.81 16.17 4.46
N ASP A 83 8.12 15.40 5.50
CA ASP A 83 7.23 15.12 6.64
C ASP A 83 6.03 14.18 6.45
N ASN A 84 5.86 13.49 5.31
CA ASN A 84 4.79 12.50 5.19
C ASN A 84 5.21 11.25 4.39
N ILE A 85 5.27 10.09 5.05
CA ILE A 85 4.85 8.85 4.39
C ILE A 85 3.41 9.11 3.99
N VAL A 86 3.16 9.31 2.69
CA VAL A 86 1.81 9.51 2.18
C VAL A 86 1.11 8.14 2.18
N ILE A 87 0.91 7.56 3.36
CA ILE A 87 -0.31 6.82 3.69
C ILE A 87 -1.27 7.90 4.18
N LEU A 88 -1.61 8.85 3.30
CA LEU A 88 -2.68 9.78 3.62
C LEU A 88 -3.96 9.02 3.36
N VAL A 89 -4.51 8.48 4.45
CA VAL A 89 -5.95 8.49 4.68
C VAL A 89 -6.39 9.93 4.41
N THR A 90 -6.69 10.26 3.16
CA THR A 90 -7.27 11.55 2.82
C THR A 90 -8.59 11.63 3.58
N PRO A 91 -8.79 12.64 4.44
CA PRO A 91 -10.09 12.85 5.04
C PRO A 91 -11.11 12.99 3.92
N ARG A 92 -12.17 12.17 3.95
CA ARG A 92 -13.36 12.36 3.13
C ARG A 92 -13.73 13.84 3.24
N SER A 93 -13.67 14.57 2.13
CA SER A 93 -14.27 15.90 2.06
C SER A 93 -15.75 15.71 2.37
N THR A 94 -16.16 16.10 3.58
CA THR A 94 -17.56 16.32 3.89
C THR A 94 -17.98 17.53 3.08
N HIS A 95 -18.57 17.30 1.91
CA HIS A 95 -19.36 18.32 1.25
C HIS A 95 -20.53 18.67 2.16
N THR A 96 -20.37 19.77 2.89
CA THR A 96 -21.47 20.57 3.41
C THR A 96 -22.24 21.13 2.22
N HIS A 97 -23.52 20.80 2.16
CA HIS A 97 -24.56 21.62 1.55
C HIS A 97 -25.56 21.99 2.64
#